data_AF-A0A9P6GXG6-F1
#
_entry.id   AF-A0A9P6GXG6-F1
#
_cell.length_a   1.000
_cell.length_b   1.000
_cell.length_c   1.000
_cell.angle_alpha   90.00
_cell.angle_beta   90.00
_cell.angle_gamma   90.00
#
_symmetry.space_group_name_H-M   'P 1'
#
loop_
_entity.id
_entity.type
_entity.pdbx_description
1 polymer ?
#
loop_
_entity_poly.entity_id
_entity_poly.type
_entity_poly.pdbx_seq_one_letter_code
_entity_poly.pdbx_strand_id
1 'polypeptide(L)'
;MNNIKTLALNSFLNHKEIVTKIKFELDLAEKKHLASSSSLFKHINLLRRENSISVCREDEQIPLEYYTTVDGYKFIQQYMPKGVSNRMIVIYNDQSIKHLKYSELWLIDGTFKSCLFDFYQVYITHASVRGKVYPFLYALLDRKIKSKYVELFEYVKMLIVPKNLKRIIVDLEKPCMEACEMVFPNVSVEGCYFHFTQMILKNLKYNNCYGLYRTPKEFRDLFKMMLSIPFLPKKELSKIMSH
;
A
#
# COMPACT_ATOMS: atom_id res chain seq x y z
N MET A 1 23.35 -17.82 -2.00
CA MET A 1 22.25 -17.24 -2.82
C MET A 1 21.45 -18.30 -3.59
N ASN A 2 22.08 -19.34 -4.18
CA ASN A 2 21.36 -20.40 -4.91
C ASN A 2 20.25 -21.08 -4.09
N ASN A 3 20.48 -21.34 -2.80
CA ASN A 3 19.47 -21.99 -1.94
C ASN A 3 18.24 -21.09 -1.69
N ILE A 4 18.40 -19.76 -1.66
CA ILE A 4 17.28 -18.80 -1.52
C ILE A 4 16.38 -18.86 -2.74
N LYS A 5 16.97 -18.85 -3.94
CA LYS A 5 16.21 -18.91 -5.19
C LYS A 5 15.48 -20.23 -5.31
N THR A 6 16.14 -21.36 -5.01
CA THR A 6 15.50 -22.68 -5.01
C THR A 6 14.33 -22.76 -4.04
N LEU A 7 14.51 -22.36 -2.78
CA LEU A 7 13.42 -22.38 -1.79
C LEU A 7 12.30 -21.39 -2.13
N ALA A 8 12.64 -20.22 -2.68
CA ALA A 8 11.65 -19.26 -3.14
C ALA A 8 10.83 -19.83 -4.30
N LEU A 9 11.44 -20.51 -5.26
CA LEU A 9 10.71 -20.99 -6.44
C LEU A 9 9.99 -22.33 -6.22
N ASN A 10 10.49 -23.19 -5.34
CA ASN A 10 10.06 -24.58 -5.27
C ASN A 10 9.41 -24.98 -3.93
N SER A 11 9.18 -24.04 -3.01
CA SER A 11 8.56 -24.33 -1.72
C SER A 11 7.35 -23.44 -1.42
N PHE A 12 6.45 -23.96 -0.59
CA PHE A 12 5.33 -23.24 0.00
C PHE A 12 5.68 -22.55 1.33
N LEU A 13 6.97 -22.36 1.62
CA LEU A 13 7.40 -21.65 2.83
C LEU A 13 7.21 -20.15 2.66
N ASN A 14 6.74 -19.43 3.68
CA ASN A 14 6.69 -17.96 3.63
C ASN A 14 8.11 -17.35 3.73
N HIS A 15 8.24 -16.06 3.41
CA HIS A 15 9.56 -15.40 3.38
C HIS A 15 10.29 -15.44 4.74
N LYS A 16 9.57 -15.45 5.87
CA LYS A 16 10.18 -15.58 7.19
C LYS A 16 10.71 -17.00 7.38
N GLU A 17 9.92 -18.01 7.06
CA GLU A 17 10.32 -19.43 7.13
C GLU A 17 11.54 -19.72 6.25
N ILE A 18 11.57 -19.20 5.01
CA ILE A 18 12.72 -19.34 4.11
C ILE A 18 13.96 -18.70 4.73
N VAL A 19 13.87 -17.46 5.20
CA VAL A 19 15.01 -16.76 5.81
C VAL A 19 15.46 -17.43 7.11
N THR A 20 14.53 -17.92 7.95
CA THR A 20 14.85 -18.67 9.16
C THR A 20 15.57 -19.97 8.82
N LYS A 21 15.08 -20.72 7.82
CA LYS A 21 15.70 -21.96 7.35
C LYS A 21 17.12 -21.73 6.82
N ILE A 22 17.31 -20.71 5.97
CA ILE A 22 18.64 -20.32 5.47
C ILE A 22 19.56 -19.91 6.63
N LYS A 23 19.06 -19.10 7.58
CA LYS A 23 19.86 -18.69 8.75
C LYS A 23 20.21 -19.86 9.66
N PHE A 24 19.45 -20.94 9.63
CA PHE A 24 19.75 -22.15 10.39
C PHE A 24 20.81 -23.01 9.69
N GLU A 25 20.79 -23.06 8.36
CA GLU A 25 21.72 -23.84 7.53
C GLU A 25 23.11 -23.20 7.38
N LEU A 26 23.23 -21.88 7.53
CA LEU A 26 24.52 -21.16 7.43
C LEU A 26 25.31 -21.17 8.74
N ASP A 27 26.63 -21.09 8.63
CA ASP A 27 27.52 -20.90 9.78
C ASP A 27 27.57 -19.44 10.29
N LEU A 28 28.32 -19.18 11.37
CA LEU A 28 28.43 -17.84 11.96
C LEU A 28 29.18 -16.82 11.07
N ALA A 29 30.14 -17.27 10.26
CA ALA A 29 30.89 -16.41 9.36
C ALA A 29 30.03 -16.01 8.15
N GLU A 30 29.31 -16.96 7.57
CA GLU A 30 28.38 -16.77 6.47
C GLU A 30 27.19 -15.88 6.85
N LYS A 31 26.67 -16.01 8.09
CA LYS A 31 25.60 -15.14 8.60
C LYS A 31 25.98 -13.66 8.62
N LYS A 32 27.26 -13.31 8.84
CA LYS A 32 27.73 -11.91 8.84
C LYS A 32 27.69 -11.27 7.45
N HIS A 33 27.83 -12.08 6.40
CA HIS A 33 27.78 -11.62 5.01
C HIS A 33 26.36 -11.65 4.42
N LEU A 34 25.38 -12.14 5.17
CA LEU A 34 24.00 -12.23 4.73
C LEU A 34 23.33 -10.84 4.73
N ALA A 35 22.62 -10.52 3.65
CA ALA A 35 21.83 -9.30 3.57
C ALA A 35 20.79 -9.22 4.70
N SER A 36 20.36 -8.00 5.05
CA SER A 36 19.35 -7.81 6.10
C SER A 36 18.07 -8.61 5.80
N SER A 37 17.37 -9.07 6.85
CA SER A 37 16.11 -9.81 6.70
C SER A 37 15.12 -9.07 5.80
N SER A 38 15.04 -7.74 5.91
CA SER A 38 14.15 -6.92 5.06
C SER A 38 14.52 -6.99 3.57
N SER A 39 15.82 -7.03 3.25
CA SER A 39 16.32 -7.13 1.89
C SER A 39 16.06 -8.52 1.31
N LEU A 40 16.26 -9.57 2.13
CA LEU A 40 15.96 -10.95 1.76
C LEU A 40 14.47 -11.15 1.50
N PHE A 41 13.60 -10.62 2.35
CA PHE A 41 12.15 -10.69 2.14
C PHE A 41 11.75 -10.04 0.82
N LYS A 42 12.30 -8.85 0.52
CA LYS A 42 12.07 -8.19 -0.76
C LYS A 42 12.55 -9.03 -1.94
N HIS A 43 13.73 -9.65 -1.84
CA HIS A 43 14.29 -10.48 -2.90
C HIS A 43 13.47 -11.76 -3.14
N ILE A 44 13.06 -12.46 -2.07
CA ILE A 44 12.20 -13.65 -2.15
C ILE A 44 10.85 -13.28 -2.79
N ASN A 45 10.24 -12.18 -2.35
CA ASN A 45 8.98 -11.70 -2.91
C ASN A 45 9.14 -11.31 -4.38
N LEU A 46 10.26 -10.68 -4.77
CA LEU A 46 10.54 -10.34 -6.16
C LEU A 46 10.66 -11.60 -7.04
N LEU A 47 11.47 -12.58 -6.62
CA LEU A 47 11.66 -13.84 -7.35
C LEU A 47 10.33 -14.58 -7.58
N ARG A 48 9.50 -14.69 -6.55
CA ARG A 48 8.20 -15.36 -6.67
C ARG A 48 7.23 -14.59 -7.55
N ARG A 49 7.26 -13.25 -7.50
CA ARG A 49 6.45 -12.37 -8.36
C ARG A 49 6.83 -12.54 -9.84
N GLU A 50 8.12 -12.51 -10.17
CA GLU A 50 8.60 -12.69 -11.55
C GLU A 50 8.19 -14.04 -12.14
N ASN A 51 8.02 -15.05 -11.28
CA ASN A 51 7.68 -16.41 -11.69
C ASN A 51 6.20 -16.76 -11.44
N SER A 52 5.35 -15.79 -11.06
CA SER A 52 3.92 -15.98 -10.78
C SER A 52 3.62 -17.12 -9.78
N ILE A 53 4.52 -17.34 -8.83
CA ILE A 53 4.38 -18.42 -7.83
C ILE A 53 3.46 -17.94 -6.73
N SER A 54 2.29 -18.57 -6.64
CA SER A 54 1.37 -18.44 -5.50
C SER A 54 1.68 -19.52 -4.47
N VAL A 55 1.74 -19.14 -3.21
CA VAL A 55 1.89 -20.03 -2.05
C VAL A 55 0.56 -19.97 -1.32
N CYS A 56 -0.50 -20.30 -2.06
CA CYS A 56 -1.83 -20.34 -1.49
C CYS A 56 -1.95 -21.62 -0.67
N ARG A 57 -2.24 -21.50 0.62
CA ARG A 57 -2.88 -22.60 1.35
C ARG A 57 -4.38 -22.38 1.17
N GLU A 58 -5.04 -23.24 0.38
CA GLU A 58 -6.50 -23.22 0.24
C GLU A 58 -7.22 -23.38 1.59
N ASP A 59 -6.52 -23.90 2.60
CA ASP A 59 -7.05 -24.23 3.93
C ASP A 59 -6.76 -23.19 5.04
N GLU A 60 -6.10 -22.05 4.76
CA GLU A 60 -5.84 -21.04 5.79
C GLU A 60 -7.09 -20.19 6.09
N GLN A 61 -7.96 -20.71 6.97
CA GLN A 61 -9.00 -19.92 7.63
C GLN A 61 -8.37 -18.95 8.63
N ILE A 62 -8.84 -17.70 8.65
CA ILE A 62 -8.45 -16.74 9.69
C ILE A 62 -8.91 -17.31 11.04
N PRO A 63 -8.04 -17.40 12.06
CA PRO A 63 -8.45 -17.89 13.38
C PRO A 63 -9.60 -17.09 13.98
N LEU A 64 -10.54 -17.78 14.62
CA LEU A 64 -11.77 -17.21 15.22
C LEU A 64 -11.47 -16.06 16.21
N GLU A 65 -10.36 -16.13 16.92
CA GLU A 65 -9.89 -15.10 17.86
C GLU A 65 -9.72 -13.71 17.22
N TYR A 66 -9.45 -13.63 15.91
CA TYR A 66 -9.30 -12.35 15.22
C TYR A 66 -10.63 -11.75 14.77
N TYR A 67 -11.74 -12.50 14.83
CA TYR A 67 -13.05 -11.98 14.43
C TYR A 67 -13.67 -11.03 15.45
N THR A 68 -13.12 -10.96 16.66
CA THR A 68 -13.60 -10.09 17.72
C THR A 68 -12.48 -9.18 18.25
N THR A 69 -12.84 -7.94 18.58
CA THR A 69 -11.96 -7.05 19.35
C THR A 69 -11.78 -7.59 20.77
N VAL A 70 -10.80 -7.07 21.51
CA VAL A 70 -10.63 -7.32 22.95
C VAL A 70 -11.93 -7.03 23.73
N ASP A 71 -12.69 -6.03 23.29
CA ASP A 71 -13.96 -5.62 23.91
C ASP A 71 -15.21 -6.39 23.37
N GLY A 72 -15.01 -7.49 22.63
CA GLY A 72 -16.09 -8.37 22.16
C GLY A 72 -16.88 -7.91 20.93
N TYR A 73 -16.53 -6.78 20.31
CA TYR A 73 -17.16 -6.35 19.06
C TYR A 73 -16.64 -7.14 17.87
N LYS A 74 -17.51 -7.39 16.88
CA LYS A 74 -17.12 -8.02 15.62
C LYS A 74 -16.09 -7.14 14.89
N PHE A 75 -14.86 -7.63 14.75
CA PHE A 75 -13.73 -6.91 14.17
C PHE A 75 -13.50 -7.28 12.71
N ILE A 76 -13.50 -8.57 12.38
CA ILE A 76 -13.34 -9.03 10.99
C ILE A 76 -14.72 -9.32 10.40
N GLN A 77 -15.12 -8.47 9.47
CA GLN A 77 -16.21 -8.73 8.54
C GLN A 77 -15.62 -8.89 7.14
N GLN A 78 -15.31 -10.13 6.77
CA GLN A 78 -14.60 -10.43 5.53
C GLN A 78 -15.55 -10.44 4.33
N TYR A 79 -15.10 -9.84 3.23
CA TYR A 79 -15.61 -10.12 1.89
C TYR A 79 -14.53 -10.80 1.06
N MET A 80 -14.85 -11.96 0.48
CA MET A 80 -14.07 -12.63 -0.56
C MET A 80 -14.97 -12.79 -1.79
N PRO A 81 -14.67 -12.13 -2.92
CA PRO A 81 -15.37 -12.43 -4.16
C PRO A 81 -15.09 -13.90 -4.54
N LYS A 82 -16.13 -14.65 -4.93
CA LYS A 82 -15.96 -16.06 -5.36
C LYS A 82 -15.18 -16.11 -6.68
N GLY A 83 -14.04 -16.81 -6.69
CA GLY A 83 -13.27 -17.09 -7.91
C GLY A 83 -11.80 -17.42 -7.62
N VAL A 84 -11.24 -18.40 -8.35
CA VAL A 84 -9.89 -18.99 -8.13
C VAL A 84 -8.74 -17.99 -8.39
N SER A 85 -9.03 -16.79 -8.92
CA SER A 85 -8.02 -15.82 -9.37
C SER A 85 -8.14 -14.40 -8.82
N ASN A 86 -9.06 -14.15 -7.87
CA ASN A 86 -9.43 -12.80 -7.43
C ASN A 86 -9.57 -12.71 -5.90
N ARG A 87 -8.46 -12.81 -5.15
CA ARG A 87 -8.50 -12.73 -3.69
C ARG A 87 -8.45 -11.27 -3.24
N MET A 88 -9.57 -10.79 -2.73
CA MET A 88 -9.67 -9.55 -1.98
C MET A 88 -10.18 -9.87 -0.58
N ILE A 89 -9.60 -9.26 0.44
CA ILE A 89 -10.10 -9.34 1.82
C ILE A 89 -10.31 -7.92 2.30
N VAL A 90 -11.53 -7.58 2.69
CA VAL A 90 -11.84 -6.30 3.34
C VAL A 90 -12.15 -6.56 4.80
N ILE A 91 -11.54 -5.79 5.70
CA ILE A 91 -11.66 -5.93 7.16
C ILE A 91 -12.14 -4.60 7.73
N TYR A 92 -13.23 -4.67 8.49
CA TYR A 92 -13.87 -3.52 9.12
C TYR A 92 -14.82 -3.99 10.23
N ASN A 93 -15.20 -3.06 11.10
CA ASN A 93 -16.29 -3.20 12.05
C ASN A 93 -17.36 -2.12 11.84
N ASP A 94 -18.52 -2.26 12.47
CA ASP A 94 -19.66 -1.36 12.26
C ASP A 94 -19.37 0.09 12.68
N GLN A 95 -18.55 0.29 13.72
CA GLN A 95 -18.16 1.63 14.17
C GLN A 95 -17.26 2.31 13.13
N SER A 96 -16.31 1.58 12.57
CA SER A 96 -15.45 2.05 11.49
C SER A 96 -16.26 2.52 10.28
N ILE A 97 -17.27 1.76 9.88
CA ILE A 97 -18.16 2.12 8.77
C ILE A 97 -18.94 3.40 9.08
N LYS A 98 -19.46 3.54 10.31
CA LYS A 98 -20.13 4.77 10.74
C LYS A 98 -19.21 5.98 10.66
N HIS A 99 -17.96 5.86 11.11
CA HIS A 99 -16.99 6.97 11.03
C HIS A 99 -16.68 7.35 9.57
N LEU A 100 -16.42 6.37 8.71
CA LEU A 100 -16.15 6.63 7.29
C LEU A 100 -17.36 7.24 6.57
N LYS A 101 -18.59 6.79 6.89
CA LYS A 101 -19.83 7.25 6.26
C LYS A 101 -20.06 8.75 6.39
N TYR A 102 -19.74 9.31 7.55
CA TYR A 102 -19.96 10.72 7.86
C TYR A 102 -18.69 11.58 7.75
N SER A 103 -17.54 10.99 7.41
CA SER A 103 -16.31 11.74 7.16
C SER A 103 -16.38 12.51 5.84
N GLU A 104 -15.85 13.72 5.83
CA GLU A 104 -15.71 14.52 4.61
C GLU A 104 -14.44 14.17 3.81
N LEU A 105 -13.45 13.57 4.48
CA LEU A 105 -12.14 13.26 3.94
C LEU A 105 -11.78 11.81 4.22
N TRP A 106 -11.44 11.08 3.17
CA TRP A 106 -10.78 9.78 3.29
C TRP A 106 -9.32 9.90 2.88
N LEU A 107 -8.43 9.31 3.68
CA LEU A 107 -7.01 9.18 3.37
C LEU A 107 -6.73 7.70 3.13
N ILE A 108 -6.32 7.35 1.93
CA ILE A 108 -6.12 5.97 1.52
C ILE A 108 -4.62 5.76 1.31
N ASP A 109 -4.02 4.98 2.21
CA ASP A 109 -2.59 4.64 2.18
C ASP A 109 -2.41 3.17 1.84
N GLY A 110 -1.53 2.88 0.89
CA GLY A 110 -1.22 1.52 0.50
C GLY A 110 0.16 1.07 1.03
N THR A 111 0.20 0.15 1.98
CA THR A 111 1.45 -0.34 2.59
C THR A 111 1.84 -1.76 2.15
N PHE A 112 3.16 -1.96 1.95
CA PHE A 112 3.76 -3.24 1.52
C PHE A 112 4.41 -4.03 2.65
N LYS A 113 4.78 -3.35 3.75
CA LYS A 113 5.68 -3.90 4.77
C LYS A 113 5.04 -5.03 5.59
N SER A 114 3.72 -5.13 5.56
CA SER A 114 2.91 -6.06 6.36
C SER A 114 2.07 -7.01 5.52
N CYS A 115 2.34 -7.13 4.21
CA CYS A 115 1.50 -7.96 3.35
C CYS A 115 1.83 -9.45 3.55
N LEU A 116 0.78 -10.25 3.79
CA LEU A 116 0.84 -11.71 3.71
C LEU A 116 1.19 -12.10 2.28
N PHE A 117 1.88 -13.23 2.11
CA PHE A 117 2.50 -13.62 0.83
C PHE A 117 1.51 -13.60 -0.36
N ASP A 118 0.25 -13.95 -0.12
CA ASP A 118 -0.80 -14.04 -1.15
C ASP A 118 -1.37 -12.67 -1.58
N PHE A 119 -0.93 -11.58 -0.95
CA PHE A 119 -1.40 -10.24 -1.25
C PHE A 119 -0.25 -9.31 -1.65
N TYR A 120 -0.53 -8.44 -2.60
CA TYR A 120 0.42 -7.48 -3.12
C TYR A 120 0.56 -6.26 -2.21
N GLN A 121 -0.55 -5.79 -1.64
CA GLN A 121 -0.60 -4.57 -0.84
C GLN A 121 -1.77 -4.61 0.16
N VAL A 122 -1.58 -3.96 1.31
CA VAL A 122 -2.67 -3.63 2.23
C VAL A 122 -3.02 -2.16 2.01
N TYR A 123 -4.27 -1.89 1.66
CA TYR A 123 -4.86 -0.56 1.64
C TYR A 123 -5.54 -0.27 2.95
N ILE A 124 -5.29 0.91 3.49
CA ILE A 124 -5.85 1.36 4.75
C ILE A 124 -6.58 2.67 4.48
N THR A 125 -7.90 2.66 4.68
CA THR A 125 -8.72 3.86 4.62
C THR A 125 -8.80 4.48 6.00
N HIS A 126 -8.37 5.72 6.10
CA HIS A 126 -8.38 6.52 7.31
C HIS A 126 -9.38 7.67 7.20
N ALA A 127 -9.84 8.14 8.35
CA ALA A 127 -10.62 9.37 8.47
C ALA A 127 -10.23 10.12 9.75
N SER A 128 -10.57 11.41 9.79
CA SER A 128 -10.35 12.25 10.97
C SER A 128 -11.52 12.14 11.95
N VAL A 129 -11.22 11.87 13.21
CA VAL A 129 -12.16 11.95 14.33
C VAL A 129 -11.56 12.89 15.36
N ARG A 130 -12.26 14.00 15.64
CA ARG A 130 -11.83 15.04 16.60
C ARG A 130 -10.40 15.54 16.35
N GLY A 131 -10.07 15.76 15.07
CA GLY A 131 -8.77 16.30 14.64
C GLY A 131 -7.63 15.28 14.59
N LYS A 132 -7.88 13.99 14.89
CA LYS A 132 -6.89 12.92 14.81
C LYS A 132 -7.28 11.93 13.72
N VAL A 133 -6.29 11.45 12.96
CA VAL A 133 -6.49 10.49 11.88
C VAL A 133 -6.38 9.07 12.41
N TYR A 134 -7.39 8.24 12.12
CA TYR A 134 -7.42 6.83 12.52
C TYR A 134 -7.71 5.93 11.33
N PRO A 135 -7.14 4.71 11.30
CA PRO A 135 -7.49 3.71 10.31
C PRO A 135 -8.85 3.07 10.66
N PHE A 136 -9.68 2.86 9.65
CA PHE A 136 -11.04 2.33 9.85
C PHE A 136 -11.34 1.11 8.99
N LEU A 137 -10.77 1.02 7.79
CA LEU A 137 -10.98 -0.10 6.89
C LEU A 137 -9.65 -0.55 6.30
N TYR A 138 -9.43 -1.86 6.30
CA TYR A 138 -8.26 -2.49 5.72
C TYR A 138 -8.68 -3.36 4.54
N ALA A 139 -7.94 -3.31 3.45
CA ALA A 139 -8.20 -4.10 2.26
C ALA A 139 -6.91 -4.75 1.75
N LEU A 140 -6.89 -6.07 1.68
CA LEU A 140 -5.78 -6.82 1.11
C LEU A 140 -6.11 -7.11 -0.36
N LEU A 141 -5.23 -6.66 -1.25
CA LEU A 141 -5.34 -6.84 -2.70
C LEU A 141 -4.23 -7.74 -3.21
N ASP A 142 -4.59 -8.70 -4.06
CA ASP A 142 -3.67 -9.64 -4.70
C ASP A 142 -2.90 -9.04 -5.90
N ARG A 143 -3.38 -7.93 -6.49
CA ARG A 143 -2.75 -7.26 -7.64
C ARG A 143 -2.88 -5.74 -7.60
N LYS A 144 -2.00 -5.07 -8.34
CA LYS A 144 -1.99 -3.61 -8.59
C LYS A 144 -2.43 -3.26 -10.00
N ILE A 145 -3.69 -3.49 -10.29
CA ILE A 145 -4.27 -3.17 -11.58
C ILE A 145 -5.54 -2.37 -11.36
N LYS A 146 -5.86 -1.48 -12.30
CA LYS A 146 -7.02 -0.59 -12.21
C LYS A 146 -8.32 -1.34 -11.91
N SER A 147 -8.55 -2.48 -12.58
CA SER A 147 -9.76 -3.29 -12.37
C SER A 147 -9.92 -3.77 -10.93
N LYS A 148 -8.81 -4.08 -10.24
CA LYS A 148 -8.81 -4.50 -8.83
C LYS A 148 -9.14 -3.34 -7.89
N TYR A 149 -8.62 -2.16 -8.20
CA TYR A 149 -8.98 -0.96 -7.47
C TYR A 149 -10.45 -0.58 -7.65
N VAL A 150 -10.98 -0.69 -8.87
CA VAL A 150 -12.41 -0.47 -9.14
C VAL A 150 -13.26 -1.45 -8.32
N GLU A 151 -12.96 -2.75 -8.39
CA GLU A 151 -13.66 -3.80 -7.61
C GLU A 151 -13.67 -3.48 -6.11
N LEU A 152 -12.52 -3.09 -5.55
CA LEU A 152 -12.41 -2.68 -4.14
C LEU A 152 -13.28 -1.45 -3.83
N PHE A 153 -13.13 -0.38 -4.62
CA PHE A 153 -13.80 0.87 -4.33
C PHE A 153 -15.31 0.80 -4.54
N GLU A 154 -15.79 0.02 -5.50
CA GLU A 154 -17.22 -0.26 -5.68
C GLU A 154 -17.78 -1.00 -4.45
N TYR A 155 -17.10 -2.04 -3.99
CA TYR A 155 -17.48 -2.75 -2.77
C TYR A 155 -17.50 -1.82 -1.55
N VAL A 156 -16.45 -1.01 -1.35
CA VAL A 156 -16.35 -0.05 -0.24
C VAL A 156 -17.47 1.02 -0.32
N LYS A 157 -17.78 1.51 -1.52
CA LYS A 157 -18.86 2.47 -1.74
C LYS A 157 -20.22 1.87 -1.40
N MET A 158 -20.49 0.63 -1.81
CA MET A 158 -21.72 -0.08 -1.48
C MET A 158 -21.85 -0.36 0.02
N LEU A 159 -20.74 -0.76 0.66
CA LEU A 159 -20.69 -1.06 2.09
C LEU A 159 -20.94 0.19 2.96
N ILE A 160 -20.27 1.29 2.64
CA ILE A 160 -20.28 2.49 3.49
C ILE A 160 -21.46 3.43 3.16
N VAL A 161 -21.77 3.56 1.87
CA VAL A 161 -22.71 4.56 1.33
C VAL A 161 -22.38 5.95 1.89
N PRO A 162 -21.22 6.53 1.51
CA PRO A 162 -20.73 7.78 2.09
C PRO A 162 -21.74 8.91 1.89
N LYS A 163 -22.00 9.67 2.97
CA LYS A 163 -22.97 10.77 2.97
C LYS A 163 -22.32 12.14 2.83
N ASN A 164 -21.13 12.30 3.42
CA ASN A 164 -20.47 13.60 3.52
C ASN A 164 -19.15 13.67 2.76
N LEU A 165 -18.74 12.58 2.09
CA LEU A 165 -17.43 12.48 1.47
C LEU A 165 -17.27 13.53 0.36
N LYS A 166 -16.31 14.43 0.52
CA LYS A 166 -15.98 15.51 -0.43
C LYS A 166 -14.63 15.30 -1.08
N ARG A 167 -13.68 14.70 -0.36
CA ARG A 167 -12.30 14.55 -0.79
C ARG A 167 -11.76 13.16 -0.47
N ILE A 168 -10.99 12.60 -1.40
CA ILE A 168 -10.20 11.40 -1.22
C ILE A 168 -8.75 11.78 -1.52
N ILE A 169 -7.84 11.55 -0.58
CA ILE A 169 -6.40 11.67 -0.81
C ILE A 169 -5.83 10.26 -0.88
N VAL A 170 -5.17 9.94 -1.99
CA VAL A 170 -4.60 8.61 -2.27
C VAL A 170 -3.12 8.72 -2.64
N ASP A 171 -2.43 7.60 -2.63
CA ASP A 171 -1.10 7.49 -3.24
C ASP A 171 -1.13 7.87 -4.73
N LEU A 172 -0.03 8.43 -5.22
CA LEU A 172 0.16 8.86 -6.62
C LEU A 172 0.26 7.68 -7.62
N GLU A 173 -0.28 6.52 -7.26
CA GLU A 173 -0.40 5.39 -8.16
C GLU A 173 -1.55 5.63 -9.14
N LYS A 174 -1.21 5.91 -10.41
CA LYS A 174 -2.17 6.25 -11.46
C LYS A 174 -3.37 5.29 -11.56
N PRO A 175 -3.19 3.94 -11.58
CA PRO A 175 -4.33 3.01 -11.55
C PRO A 175 -5.29 3.19 -10.36
N CYS A 176 -4.77 3.52 -9.19
CA CYS A 176 -5.56 3.73 -7.97
C CYS A 176 -6.34 5.06 -8.05
N MET A 177 -5.69 6.13 -8.48
CA MET A 177 -6.32 7.44 -8.70
C MET A 177 -7.47 7.34 -9.71
N GLU A 178 -7.21 6.76 -10.88
CA GLU A 178 -8.23 6.62 -11.93
C GLU A 178 -9.42 5.75 -11.49
N ALA A 179 -9.18 4.73 -10.66
CA ALA A 179 -10.24 3.91 -10.10
C ALA A 179 -11.08 4.69 -9.08
N CYS A 180 -10.46 5.50 -8.22
CA CYS A 180 -11.19 6.39 -7.31
C CYS A 180 -12.07 7.38 -8.08
N GLU A 181 -11.53 8.04 -9.11
CA GLU A 181 -12.25 9.00 -9.94
C GLU A 181 -13.45 8.36 -10.65
N MET A 182 -13.27 7.13 -11.15
CA MET A 182 -14.33 6.36 -11.79
C MET A 182 -15.46 6.01 -10.81
N VAL A 183 -15.13 5.56 -9.60
CA VAL A 183 -16.12 5.10 -8.62
C VAL A 183 -16.78 6.26 -7.86
N PHE A 184 -16.06 7.36 -7.65
CA PHE A 184 -16.50 8.54 -6.91
C PHE A 184 -16.47 9.81 -7.78
N PRO A 185 -17.29 9.90 -8.86
CA PRO A 185 -17.19 10.99 -9.84
C PRO A 185 -17.51 12.38 -9.29
N ASN A 186 -18.21 12.47 -8.15
CA ASN A 186 -18.59 13.73 -7.50
C ASN A 186 -17.67 14.07 -6.31
N VAL A 187 -16.57 13.36 -6.13
CA VAL A 187 -15.61 13.54 -5.03
C VAL A 187 -14.29 14.02 -5.61
N SER A 188 -13.65 14.99 -4.96
CA SER A 188 -12.31 15.44 -5.37
C SER A 188 -11.28 14.38 -5.01
N VAL A 189 -10.68 13.75 -6.01
CA VAL A 189 -9.59 12.78 -5.84
C VAL A 189 -8.26 13.50 -6.00
N GLU A 190 -7.41 13.39 -4.99
CA GLU A 190 -6.18 14.16 -4.89
C GLU A 190 -4.99 13.25 -4.55
N GLY A 191 -3.82 13.64 -5.04
CA GLY A 191 -2.57 12.97 -4.73
C GLY A 191 -2.03 13.36 -3.36
N CYS A 192 -1.51 12.39 -2.60
CA CYS A 192 -0.89 12.63 -1.31
C CYS A 192 0.43 13.42 -1.47
N TYR A 193 0.47 14.63 -0.90
CA TYR A 193 1.67 15.49 -0.92
C TYR A 193 2.88 14.83 -0.25
N PHE A 194 2.68 14.07 0.83
CA PHE A 194 3.77 13.32 1.46
C PHE A 194 4.42 12.37 0.45
N HIS A 195 3.62 11.57 -0.28
CA HIS A 195 4.14 10.66 -1.29
C HIS A 195 4.77 11.38 -2.48
N PHE A 196 4.24 12.54 -2.89
CA PHE A 196 4.88 13.42 -3.87
C PHE A 196 6.30 13.81 -3.43
N THR A 197 6.46 14.33 -2.21
CA THR A 197 7.79 14.74 -1.71
C THR A 197 8.77 13.56 -1.67
N GLN A 198 8.31 12.37 -1.26
CA GLN A 198 9.14 11.17 -1.24
C GLN A 198 9.57 10.74 -2.65
N MET A 199 8.70 10.90 -3.65
CA MET A 199 9.02 10.58 -5.04
C MET A 199 10.14 11.49 -5.57
N ILE A 200 10.04 12.81 -5.34
CA ILE A 200 11.11 13.75 -5.74
C ILE A 200 12.42 13.42 -5.03
N LEU A 201 12.39 13.16 -3.72
CA LEU A 201 13.59 12.80 -2.96
C LEU A 201 14.24 11.49 -3.45
N LYS A 202 13.44 10.48 -3.80
CA LYS A 202 13.95 9.23 -4.40
C LYS A 202 14.61 9.49 -5.75
N ASN A 203 14.01 10.34 -6.58
CA ASN A 203 14.57 10.70 -7.88
C ASN A 203 15.93 11.42 -7.73
N LEU A 204 16.04 12.35 -6.78
CA LEU A 204 17.33 13.00 -6.48
C LEU A 204 18.41 12.02 -6.04
N LYS A 205 18.05 11.02 -5.22
CA LYS A 205 18.99 9.97 -4.79
C LYS A 205 19.41 9.09 -5.96
N TYR A 206 18.48 8.70 -6.81
CA TYR A 206 18.75 7.88 -8.00
C TYR A 206 19.74 8.57 -8.95
N ASN A 207 19.62 9.88 -9.13
CA ASN A 207 20.53 10.68 -9.96
C ASN A 207 21.77 11.18 -9.21
N ASN A 208 22.06 10.69 -8.01
CA ASN A 208 23.20 11.13 -7.17
C ASN A 208 23.21 12.64 -6.82
N CYS A 209 22.11 13.35 -7.03
CA CYS A 209 21.97 14.77 -6.72
C CYS A 209 21.62 15.04 -5.25
N TYR A 210 21.34 14.01 -4.45
CA TYR A 210 20.95 14.19 -3.05
C TYR A 210 22.00 14.91 -2.20
N GLY A 211 23.29 14.75 -2.51
CA GLY A 211 24.37 15.48 -1.84
C GLY A 211 24.28 17.00 -2.05
N LEU A 212 23.81 17.43 -3.22
CA LEU A 212 23.65 18.85 -3.58
C LEU A 212 22.55 19.53 -2.75
N TYR A 213 21.60 18.79 -2.20
CA TYR A 213 20.60 19.39 -1.30
C TYR A 213 21.25 20.10 -0.08
N ARG A 214 22.41 19.61 0.37
CA ARG A 214 23.10 20.12 1.57
C ARG A 214 24.01 21.31 1.30
N THR A 215 24.53 21.48 0.08
CA THR A 215 25.65 22.41 -0.19
C THR A 215 25.20 23.72 -0.84
N PRO A 216 24.71 23.78 -2.10
CA PRO A 216 24.37 25.05 -2.74
C PRO A 216 22.97 25.51 -2.32
N LYS A 217 22.85 26.79 -1.97
CA LYS A 217 21.56 27.41 -1.59
C LYS A 217 20.59 27.39 -2.77
N GLU A 218 21.10 27.65 -3.96
CA GLU A 218 20.37 27.71 -5.23
C GLU A 218 19.67 26.38 -5.53
N PHE A 219 20.37 25.26 -5.32
CA PHE A 219 19.80 23.93 -5.52
C PHE A 219 18.70 23.63 -4.49
N ARG A 220 18.89 24.06 -3.24
CA ARG A 220 17.88 23.90 -2.18
C ARG A 220 16.63 24.72 -2.46
N ASP A 221 16.81 25.94 -2.96
CA ASP A 221 15.70 26.82 -3.33
C ASP A 221 14.95 26.24 -4.53
N LEU A 222 15.66 25.75 -5.56
CA LEU A 222 15.05 25.01 -6.68
C LEU A 222 14.26 23.79 -6.21
N PHE A 223 14.82 23.00 -5.29
CA PHE A 223 14.11 21.84 -4.72
C PHE A 223 12.84 22.25 -3.98
N LYS A 224 12.88 23.32 -3.17
CA LYS A 224 11.68 23.87 -2.51
C LYS A 224 10.65 24.35 -3.52
N MET A 225 11.09 25.00 -4.61
CA MET A 225 10.20 25.41 -5.71
C MET A 225 9.54 24.19 -6.37
N MET A 226 10.28 23.12 -6.64
CA MET A 226 9.71 21.87 -7.16
C MET A 226 8.65 21.29 -6.22
N LEU A 227 8.90 21.32 -4.91
CA LEU A 227 7.92 20.86 -3.92
C LEU A 227 6.67 21.76 -3.86
N SER A 228 6.77 23.03 -4.27
CA SER A 228 5.63 23.95 -4.30
C SER A 228 4.73 23.81 -5.52
N ILE A 229 5.19 23.14 -6.59
CA ILE A 229 4.48 22.99 -7.87
C ILE A 229 3.01 22.54 -7.69
N PRO A 230 2.68 21.53 -6.87
CA PRO A 230 1.29 21.08 -6.73
C PRO A 230 0.32 22.12 -6.17
N PHE A 231 0.83 23.20 -5.57
CA PHE A 231 0.03 24.28 -4.99
C PHE A 231 -0.12 25.49 -5.91
N LEU A 232 0.51 25.46 -7.09
CA LEU A 232 0.37 26.53 -8.05
C LEU A 232 -1.04 26.52 -8.67
N PRO A 233 -1.60 27.70 -9.02
CA PRO A 233 -2.85 27.76 -9.76
C PRO A 233 -2.76 26.96 -11.06
N LYS A 234 -3.86 26.29 -11.44
CA LYS A 234 -3.92 25.44 -12.65
C LYS A 234 -3.42 26.13 -13.93
N LYS A 235 -3.68 27.45 -14.05
CA LYS A 235 -3.24 28.28 -15.18
C LYS A 235 -1.72 28.42 -15.28
N GLU A 236 -1.01 28.35 -14.16
CA GLU A 236 0.46 28.44 -14.12
C GLU A 236 1.08 27.07 -14.36
N LEU A 237 0.48 26.00 -13.79
CA LEU A 237 0.89 24.62 -14.06
C LEU A 237 0.91 24.29 -15.55
N SER A 238 -0.12 24.69 -16.31
CA SER A 238 -0.17 24.43 -17.75
C SER A 238 0.96 25.09 -18.53
N LYS A 239 1.47 26.25 -18.07
CA LYS A 239 2.59 26.94 -18.70
C LYS A 239 3.93 26.27 -18.39
N ILE A 240 4.08 25.72 -17.19
CA ILE A 240 5.29 25.03 -16.75
C ILE A 240 5.41 23.67 -17.44
N MET A 241 4.30 22.94 -17.59
CA MET A 241 4.29 21.59 -18.17
C MET A 241 4.30 21.54 -19.71
N SER A 242 4.18 22.69 -20.39
CA SER A 242 4.22 22.78 -21.86
C SER A 242 5.62 22.93 -22.45
N HIS A 243 6.65 22.92 -21.60
CA HIS A 243 8.08 23.00 -21.94
C HIS A 243 8.80 21.76 -21.41
#